data_AF-A0A352SZC1-F1
#
_entry.id   AF-A0A352SZC1-F1
#
_cell.length_a   1.000
_cell.length_b   1.000
_cell.length_c   1.000
_cell.angle_alpha   90.00
_cell.angle_beta   90.00
_cell.angle_gamma   90.00
#
_symmetry.space_group_name_H-M   'P 1'
#
loop_
_entity.id
_entity.type
_entity.pdbx_description
1 polymer ?
#
loop_
_entity_poly.entity_id
_entity_poly.type
_entity_poly.pdbx_seq_one_letter_code
_entity_poly.pdbx_strand_id
1 'polypeptide(L)'
;MVNLMFDDIYDMLNEGILSINSEGIIGRCNKKAKEIFGITNVDYVGHESGRVEEGDIVIIGDTSLGEDDGGLLNEDLKLIGIKDSDMKFGTPFIAIGKLGDTKGGTLKFKDKFDNEGRFRYGQSKYGHKISCSMDFISKTVCISVDNESYECKYIKCIGHIVVICGKTGNVKFYQSAGYTSRREDLKKILCGSYYKSKGDYNSDTKIEGRNIFELYPAETNSHIVEFFDAANNRAPEYSKKLKIINGIPTRCSLKKYFEGEKIKGAILIIEDITELQNVMIEKEYFQEALNSASLSILKNITWKSESMEKVVKHAIKASKTNSTVLILGESGTGKSMLAECIHKDSSRKNGPFICVNCAAIPQSLIESELFGY
;
A
#
# COMPACT_ATOMS: atom_id res chain seq x y z
N MET A 1 4.54 -28.02 -31.43
CA MET A 1 4.57 -26.61 -31.85
C MET A 1 3.33 -25.85 -31.41
N VAL A 2 2.11 -26.31 -31.73
CA VAL A 2 0.85 -25.63 -31.33
C VAL A 2 0.67 -25.52 -29.80
N ASN A 3 0.91 -26.59 -29.04
CA ASN A 3 0.78 -26.53 -27.56
C ASN A 3 1.78 -25.58 -26.90
N LEU A 4 3.04 -25.54 -27.36
CA LEU A 4 4.06 -24.63 -26.83
C LEU A 4 3.65 -23.16 -27.01
N MET A 5 3.12 -22.81 -28.18
CA MET A 5 2.66 -21.44 -28.46
C MET A 5 1.44 -21.04 -27.62
N PHE A 6 0.57 -21.98 -27.27
CA PHE A 6 -0.56 -21.74 -26.36
C PHE A 6 -0.12 -21.58 -24.90
N ASP A 7 0.87 -22.33 -24.47
CA ASP A 7 1.42 -22.23 -23.11
C ASP A 7 2.16 -20.89 -22.93
N ASP A 8 2.90 -20.44 -23.95
CA ASP A 8 3.53 -19.11 -23.96
C ASP A 8 2.49 -17.98 -23.86
N ILE A 9 1.41 -18.04 -24.65
CA ILE A 9 0.30 -17.05 -24.59
C ILE A 9 -0.40 -17.09 -23.22
N TYR A 10 -0.58 -18.28 -22.66
CA TYR A 10 -1.23 -18.50 -21.36
C TYR A 10 -0.43 -17.88 -20.20
N ASP A 11 0.90 -17.90 -20.29
CA ASP A 11 1.80 -17.25 -19.34
C ASP A 11 1.99 -15.74 -19.58
N MET A 12 1.66 -15.23 -20.77
CA MET A 12 1.65 -13.78 -21.08
C MET A 12 0.39 -13.04 -20.59
N LEU A 13 -0.62 -13.76 -20.09
CA LEU A 13 -1.83 -13.15 -19.55
C LEU A 13 -1.53 -12.36 -18.26
N ASN A 14 -2.15 -11.19 -18.12
CA ASN A 14 -2.06 -10.39 -16.90
C ASN A 14 -2.89 -10.97 -15.76
N GLU A 15 -3.83 -11.87 -16.07
CA GLU A 15 -4.59 -12.64 -15.09
C GLU A 15 -3.90 -13.96 -14.73
N GLY A 16 -3.89 -14.27 -13.43
CA GLY A 16 -3.63 -15.60 -12.92
C GLY A 16 -4.78 -16.54 -13.23
N ILE A 17 -4.50 -17.69 -13.83
CA ILE A 17 -5.49 -18.74 -14.10
C ILE A 17 -5.04 -20.02 -13.40
N LEU A 18 -5.95 -20.59 -12.61
CA LEU A 18 -5.79 -21.89 -11.94
C LEU A 18 -7.02 -22.77 -12.19
N SER A 19 -6.83 -24.03 -12.56
CA SER A 19 -7.93 -25.00 -12.69
C SER A 19 -7.74 -26.23 -11.81
N ILE A 20 -8.85 -26.77 -11.32
CA ILE A 20 -8.90 -28.05 -10.59
C ILE A 20 -10.03 -28.93 -11.12
N ASN A 21 -9.85 -30.24 -11.06
CA ASN A 21 -10.95 -31.19 -11.28
C ASN A 21 -11.85 -31.33 -10.02
N SER A 22 -12.91 -32.14 -10.09
CA SER A 22 -13.80 -32.42 -8.96
C SER A 22 -13.11 -33.07 -7.75
N GLU A 23 -11.98 -33.73 -7.95
CA GLU A 23 -11.15 -34.34 -6.90
C GLU A 23 -10.14 -33.36 -6.29
N GLY A 24 -10.08 -32.12 -6.80
CA GLY A 24 -9.17 -31.09 -6.32
C GLY A 24 -7.77 -31.20 -6.92
N ILE A 25 -7.59 -32.03 -7.96
CA ILE A 25 -6.31 -32.17 -8.66
C ILE A 25 -6.10 -30.97 -9.59
N ILE A 26 -4.96 -30.32 -9.45
CA ILE A 26 -4.57 -29.15 -10.25
C ILE A 26 -4.36 -29.56 -11.70
N GLY A 27 -5.09 -28.90 -12.60
CA GLY A 27 -5.02 -29.10 -14.05
C GLY A 27 -3.99 -28.19 -14.71
N ARG A 28 -4.33 -26.89 -14.84
CA ARG A 28 -3.46 -25.86 -15.40
C ARG A 28 -3.28 -24.73 -14.40
N CYS A 29 -2.07 -24.17 -14.35
CA CYS A 29 -1.75 -23.01 -13.55
C CYS A 29 -0.67 -22.17 -14.25
N ASN A 30 -1.03 -20.95 -14.69
CA ASN A 30 -0.07 -20.07 -15.35
C ASN A 30 0.89 -19.41 -14.36
N LYS A 31 1.97 -18.81 -14.87
CA LYS A 31 2.97 -18.09 -14.09
C LYS A 31 2.34 -17.04 -13.16
N LYS A 32 1.39 -16.26 -13.66
CA LYS A 32 0.75 -15.21 -12.87
C LYS A 32 -0.05 -15.76 -11.67
N ALA A 33 -0.75 -16.89 -11.84
CA ALA A 33 -1.39 -17.57 -10.72
C ALA A 33 -0.36 -18.08 -9.72
N LYS A 34 0.74 -18.68 -10.19
CA LYS A 34 1.84 -19.14 -9.31
C LYS A 34 2.41 -17.99 -8.47
N GLU A 35 2.60 -16.81 -9.05
CA GLU A 35 3.05 -15.61 -8.32
C GLU A 35 2.04 -15.19 -7.24
N ILE A 36 0.77 -15.01 -7.61
CA ILE A 36 -0.29 -14.57 -6.68
C ILE A 36 -0.50 -15.58 -5.54
N PHE A 37 -0.41 -16.87 -5.87
CA PHE A 37 -0.52 -17.96 -4.91
C PHE A 37 0.78 -18.28 -4.17
N GLY A 38 1.88 -17.56 -4.44
CA GLY A 38 3.16 -17.67 -3.74
C GLY A 38 3.93 -18.97 -4.03
N ILE A 39 3.67 -19.61 -5.18
CA ILE A 39 4.30 -20.86 -5.65
C ILE A 39 5.66 -20.59 -6.30
N THR A 40 5.81 -19.42 -6.93
CA THR A 40 7.05 -18.96 -7.54
C THR A 40 7.41 -17.63 -6.90
N ASN A 41 8.49 -17.58 -6.14
CA ASN A 41 8.94 -16.36 -5.50
C ASN A 41 10.43 -16.17 -5.80
N VAL A 42 10.75 -15.16 -6.62
CA VAL A 42 12.09 -14.97 -7.18
C VAL A 42 13.00 -14.12 -6.28
N ASP A 43 12.50 -13.29 -5.36
CA ASP A 43 13.36 -12.34 -4.63
C ASP A 43 13.10 -12.28 -3.12
N TYR A 44 13.03 -13.42 -2.45
CA TYR A 44 12.96 -13.46 -0.99
C TYR A 44 14.27 -14.01 -0.44
N VAL A 45 14.95 -13.23 0.41
CA VAL A 45 15.97 -13.79 1.32
C VAL A 45 15.24 -14.82 2.16
N GLY A 46 15.58 -16.10 2.00
CA GLY A 46 14.90 -17.18 2.70
C GLY A 46 15.25 -17.19 4.18
N HIS A 47 14.28 -17.56 5.03
CA HIS A 47 14.52 -17.80 6.44
C HIS A 47 13.69 -19.00 6.93
N GLU A 48 14.17 -19.69 7.96
CA GLU A 48 13.43 -20.80 8.56
C GLU A 48 12.22 -20.30 9.38
N SER A 49 11.33 -21.21 9.76
CA SER A 49 10.24 -20.90 10.67
C SER A 49 10.75 -20.72 12.10
N GLY A 50 10.10 -19.89 12.91
CA GLY A 50 10.58 -19.64 14.26
C GLY A 50 9.76 -18.65 15.06
N ARG A 51 10.41 -18.07 16.08
CA ARG A 51 9.87 -17.02 16.95
C ARG A 51 10.93 -15.94 17.17
N VAL A 52 10.49 -14.75 17.54
CA VAL A 52 11.38 -13.74 18.10
C VAL A 52 11.70 -14.15 19.55
N GLU A 53 12.97 -14.12 19.90
CA GLU A 53 13.55 -14.57 21.16
C GLU A 53 14.23 -13.40 21.87
N GLU A 54 14.39 -13.53 23.18
CA GLU A 54 15.16 -12.56 23.96
C GLU A 54 16.58 -12.39 23.39
N GLY A 55 16.97 -11.14 23.23
CA GLY A 55 18.24 -10.74 22.66
C GLY A 55 18.24 -10.53 21.15
N ASP A 56 17.15 -10.81 20.43
CA ASP A 56 17.04 -10.45 19.01
C ASP A 56 16.94 -8.94 18.81
N ILE A 57 17.50 -8.46 17.70
CA ILE A 57 17.40 -7.05 17.31
C ILE A 57 16.17 -6.89 16.42
N VAL A 58 15.32 -5.94 16.77
CA VAL A 58 14.06 -5.66 16.08
C VAL A 58 14.13 -4.28 15.47
N ILE A 59 13.80 -4.20 14.19
CA ILE A 59 13.64 -2.96 13.43
C ILE A 59 12.19 -2.88 12.98
N ILE A 60 11.51 -1.78 13.30
CA ILE A 60 10.13 -1.50 12.93
C ILE A 60 10.09 -0.20 12.13
N GLY A 61 9.41 -0.26 10.99
CA GLY A 61 8.96 0.90 10.25
C GLY A 61 7.45 0.87 10.18
N ASP A 62 6.80 1.74 10.93
CA ASP A 62 5.35 1.82 11.00
C ASP A 62 4.85 3.18 10.51
N THR A 63 3.92 3.15 9.57
CA THR A 63 3.40 4.37 8.94
C THR A 63 2.24 4.98 9.73
N SER A 64 1.66 4.26 10.70
CA SER A 64 0.51 4.73 11.47
C SER A 64 0.30 3.87 12.74
N LEU A 65 0.83 4.31 13.89
CA LEU A 65 0.66 3.59 15.16
C LEU A 65 -0.80 3.20 15.44
N GLY A 66 -1.02 1.91 15.67
CA GLY A 66 -2.31 1.30 16.01
C GLY A 66 -3.16 0.91 14.80
N GLU A 67 -2.71 1.20 13.58
CA GLU A 67 -3.42 0.89 12.34
C GLU A 67 -2.58 -0.06 11.46
N ASP A 68 -3.10 -1.27 11.21
CA ASP A 68 -2.45 -2.30 10.37
C ASP A 68 -1.08 -2.78 10.88
N ASP A 69 -0.94 -2.82 12.21
CA ASP A 69 0.22 -3.30 12.97
C ASP A 69 -0.15 -4.38 14.02
N GLY A 70 -1.41 -4.81 14.02
CA GLY A 70 -1.98 -5.72 15.02
C GLY A 70 -2.49 -5.03 16.28
N GLY A 71 -2.68 -3.71 16.27
CA GLY A 71 -3.12 -2.92 17.42
C GLY A 71 -1.97 -2.63 18.37
N LEU A 72 -0.82 -2.25 17.82
CA LEU A 72 0.38 -1.93 18.59
C LEU A 72 0.12 -0.69 19.46
N LEU A 73 0.61 -0.74 20.70
CA LEU A 73 0.56 0.35 21.66
C LEU A 73 1.99 0.81 21.99
N ASN A 74 2.11 2.03 22.52
CA ASN A 74 3.40 2.55 23.03
C ASN A 74 4.05 1.62 24.05
N GLU A 75 3.24 0.95 24.88
CA GLU A 75 3.71 0.01 25.90
C GLU A 75 4.36 -1.23 25.30
N ASP A 76 3.93 -1.69 24.12
CA ASP A 76 4.50 -2.86 23.45
C ASP A 76 5.95 -2.59 23.01
N LEU A 77 6.31 -1.34 22.71
CA LEU A 77 7.67 -0.95 22.35
C LEU A 77 8.67 -1.05 23.52
N LYS A 78 8.18 -1.15 24.76
CA LYS A 78 9.03 -1.42 25.94
C LYS A 78 9.74 -2.76 25.84
N LEU A 79 9.16 -3.71 25.12
CA LEU A 79 9.76 -5.02 24.86
C LEU A 79 11.13 -4.91 24.18
N ILE A 80 11.39 -3.83 23.43
CA ILE A 80 12.64 -3.60 22.70
C ILE A 80 13.47 -2.44 23.28
N GLY A 81 13.25 -2.11 24.55
CA GLY A 81 14.04 -1.12 25.29
C GLY A 81 13.74 0.34 24.95
N ILE A 82 12.56 0.61 24.38
CA ILE A 82 12.03 1.97 24.17
C ILE A 82 11.25 2.37 25.43
N LYS A 83 11.61 3.50 26.03
CA LYS A 83 10.92 4.06 27.21
C LYS A 83 9.59 4.69 26.82
N ASP A 84 8.77 5.03 27.82
CA ASP A 84 7.47 5.67 27.64
C ASP A 84 7.53 6.75 26.56
N SER A 85 6.73 6.53 25.49
CA SER A 85 6.58 7.44 24.38
C SER A 85 5.17 8.02 24.40
N ASP A 86 5.06 9.34 24.35
CA ASP A 86 3.78 10.05 24.26
C ASP A 86 3.26 10.11 22.81
N MET A 87 3.57 9.08 22.01
CA MET A 87 3.21 9.04 20.61
C MET A 87 1.71 8.81 20.47
N LYS A 88 1.04 9.65 19.68
CA LYS A 88 -0.39 9.55 19.44
C LYS A 88 -0.69 8.44 18.44
N PHE A 89 -1.88 7.86 18.54
CA PHE A 89 -2.41 6.97 17.48
C PHE A 89 -2.33 7.65 16.12
N GLY A 90 -1.96 6.86 15.12
CA GLY A 90 -1.79 7.29 13.74
C GLY A 90 -0.44 7.94 13.42
N THR A 91 0.47 8.08 14.40
CA THR A 91 1.78 8.70 14.18
C THR A 91 2.72 7.72 13.47
N PRO A 92 3.39 8.11 12.37
CA PRO A 92 4.44 7.31 11.76
C PRO A 92 5.72 7.28 12.61
N PHE A 93 6.34 6.11 12.76
CA PHE A 93 7.53 5.92 13.57
C PHE A 93 8.49 4.84 13.08
N ILE A 94 9.76 5.05 13.36
CA ILE A 94 10.85 4.07 13.19
C ILE A 94 11.36 3.70 14.57
N ALA A 95 11.34 2.42 14.89
CA ALA A 95 11.84 1.88 16.14
C ALA A 95 12.95 0.85 15.88
N ILE A 96 14.05 0.94 16.62
CA ILE A 96 15.16 0.00 16.56
C ILE A 96 15.54 -0.37 17.99
N GLY A 97 15.46 -1.63 18.35
CA GLY A 97 15.74 -2.07 19.71
C GLY A 97 16.10 -3.54 19.78
N LYS A 98 16.32 -4.04 20.99
CA LYS A 98 16.67 -5.44 21.23
C LYS A 98 15.67 -6.04 22.20
N LEU A 99 15.08 -7.18 21.85
CA LEU A 99 14.02 -7.79 22.64
C LEU A 99 14.56 -8.19 24.02
N GLY A 100 13.87 -7.77 25.08
CA GLY A 100 14.28 -7.99 26.47
C GLY A 100 15.16 -6.89 27.06
N ASP A 101 15.72 -5.99 26.24
CA ASP A 101 16.44 -4.83 26.78
C ASP A 101 15.46 -3.89 27.47
N THR A 102 15.83 -3.36 28.64
CA THR A 102 15.03 -2.38 29.39
C THR A 102 15.35 -0.93 29.01
N LYS A 103 16.42 -0.70 28.26
CA LYS A 103 16.89 0.61 27.80
C LYS A 103 17.78 0.47 26.57
N GLY A 104 17.91 1.55 25.82
CA GLY A 104 18.84 1.62 24.69
C GLY A 104 18.17 1.44 23.34
N GLY A 105 16.87 1.16 23.29
CA GLY A 105 16.08 1.27 22.06
C GLY A 105 16.10 2.71 21.53
N THR A 106 15.99 2.84 20.22
CA THR A 106 15.92 4.10 19.50
C THR A 106 14.54 4.22 18.89
N LEU A 107 13.83 5.30 19.23
CA LEU A 107 12.55 5.66 18.62
C LEU A 107 12.70 6.99 17.89
N LYS A 108 12.23 7.05 16.65
CA LYS A 108 12.05 8.29 15.88
C LYS A 108 10.62 8.32 15.38
N PHE A 109 9.90 9.38 15.69
CA PHE A 109 8.58 9.65 15.15
C PHE A 109 8.54 11.09 14.69
N LYS A 110 7.72 11.40 13.68
CA LYS A 110 7.79 12.66 12.95
C LYS A 110 6.55 13.50 13.15
N ASP A 111 6.76 14.79 13.39
CA ASP A 111 5.77 15.86 13.18
C ASP A 111 5.97 16.58 11.82
N LYS A 112 7.08 16.37 11.09
CA LYS A 112 7.42 17.10 9.83
C LYS A 112 8.14 16.26 8.77
N PHE A 113 7.52 16.04 7.61
CA PHE A 113 8.07 15.33 6.43
C PHE A 113 9.27 16.06 5.79
N ASP A 114 10.13 15.34 5.04
CA ASP A 114 11.14 16.02 4.23
C ASP A 114 10.46 16.67 3.00
N ASN A 115 11.21 17.46 2.22
CA ASN A 115 10.65 18.20 1.08
C ASN A 115 10.07 17.28 -0.02
N GLU A 116 10.29 15.96 0.08
CA GLU A 116 9.85 14.94 -0.88
C GLU A 116 8.77 14.02 -0.27
N GLY A 117 8.25 14.35 0.92
CA GLY A 117 7.19 13.56 1.57
C GLY A 117 7.68 12.25 2.18
N ARG A 118 8.99 12.09 2.42
CA ARG A 118 9.59 10.87 2.96
C ARG A 118 9.95 11.00 4.44
N PHE A 119 9.98 9.86 5.12
CA PHE A 119 10.49 9.72 6.48
C PHE A 119 11.61 8.70 6.51
N ARG A 120 12.82 9.16 6.81
CA ARG A 120 14.04 8.33 6.80
C ARG A 120 14.77 8.44 8.10
N TYR A 121 15.32 7.32 8.55
CA TYR A 121 16.25 7.27 9.67
C TYR A 121 17.27 6.15 9.45
N GLY A 122 18.52 6.39 9.82
CA GLY A 122 19.57 5.39 9.78
C GLY A 122 20.60 5.59 10.87
N GLN A 123 21.17 4.50 11.35
CA GLN A 123 22.20 4.47 12.37
C GLN A 123 23.01 3.16 12.32
N SER A 124 24.24 3.19 12.82
CA SER A 124 24.96 1.96 13.15
C SER A 124 24.64 1.58 14.59
N LYS A 125 24.04 0.41 14.82
CA LYS A 125 23.63 -0.05 16.16
C LYS A 125 23.65 -1.57 16.23
N TYR A 126 23.99 -2.10 17.40
CA TYR A 126 24.07 -3.55 17.66
C TYR A 126 24.99 -4.31 16.68
N GLY A 127 26.01 -3.64 16.13
CA GLY A 127 26.93 -4.23 15.16
C GLY A 127 26.50 -4.14 13.69
N HIS A 128 25.32 -3.56 13.40
CA HIS A 128 24.76 -3.48 12.05
C HIS A 128 24.58 -2.04 11.59
N LYS A 129 24.71 -1.82 10.29
CA LYS A 129 24.27 -0.58 9.63
C LYS A 129 22.78 -0.72 9.31
N ILE A 130 21.94 -0.01 10.05
CA ILE A 130 20.48 -0.10 9.94
C ILE A 130 19.93 1.19 9.35
N SER A 131 19.04 1.09 8.37
CA SER A 131 18.23 2.22 7.93
C SER A 131 16.79 1.81 7.66
N CYS A 132 15.85 2.73 7.88
CA CYS A 132 14.47 2.58 7.50
C CYS A 132 14.02 3.84 6.77
N SER A 133 13.28 3.65 5.67
CA SER A 133 12.67 4.72 4.90
C SER A 133 11.21 4.42 4.61
N MET A 134 10.35 5.40 4.81
CA MET A 134 8.95 5.39 4.42
C MET A 134 8.76 6.43 3.33
N ASP A 135 8.22 5.99 2.22
CA ASP A 135 7.81 6.85 1.12
C ASP A 135 6.28 6.82 1.06
N PHE A 136 5.66 7.94 1.43
CA PHE A 136 4.21 8.07 1.51
C PHE A 136 3.58 8.33 0.14
N ILE A 137 4.39 8.66 -0.88
CA ILE A 137 3.97 8.86 -2.26
C ILE A 137 3.96 7.51 -2.97
N SER A 138 5.09 6.79 -2.97
CA SER A 138 5.16 5.45 -3.58
C SER A 138 4.54 4.35 -2.71
N LYS A 139 4.11 4.69 -1.49
CA LYS A 139 3.51 3.79 -0.50
C LYS A 139 4.39 2.58 -0.20
N THR A 140 5.64 2.85 0.13
CA THR A 140 6.64 1.82 0.43
C THR A 140 7.35 2.07 1.75
N VAL A 141 7.53 1.03 2.55
CA VAL A 141 8.44 1.01 3.71
C VAL A 141 9.60 0.08 3.37
N CYS A 142 10.83 0.59 3.43
CA CYS A 142 12.04 -0.20 3.20
C CYS A 142 12.92 -0.16 4.45
N ILE A 143 13.23 -1.34 4.98
CA ILE A 143 14.19 -1.53 6.07
C ILE A 143 15.43 -2.16 5.46
N SER A 144 16.61 -1.57 5.68
CA SER A 144 17.89 -2.13 5.24
C SER A 144 18.76 -2.46 6.44
N VAL A 145 19.40 -3.63 6.36
CA VAL A 145 20.36 -4.15 7.32
C VAL A 145 21.63 -4.48 6.54
N ASP A 146 22.70 -3.76 6.84
CA ASP A 146 23.99 -3.84 6.15
C ASP A 146 23.87 -3.60 4.64
N ASN A 147 23.94 -4.67 3.82
CA ASN A 147 23.86 -4.60 2.37
C ASN A 147 22.53 -5.15 1.82
N GLU A 148 21.61 -5.56 2.68
CA GLU A 148 20.31 -6.13 2.30
C GLU A 148 19.17 -5.16 2.58
N SER A 149 18.15 -5.18 1.72
CA SER A 149 16.97 -4.32 1.81
C SER A 149 15.70 -5.15 1.76
N TYR A 150 14.78 -4.82 2.66
CA TYR A 150 13.52 -5.51 2.90
C TYR A 150 12.38 -4.51 2.68
N GLU A 151 11.81 -4.52 1.48
CA GLU A 151 10.75 -3.60 1.07
C GLU A 151 9.36 -4.21 1.29
N CYS A 152 8.44 -3.39 1.77
CA CYS A 152 7.02 -3.71 1.83
C CYS A 152 6.19 -2.56 1.26
N LYS A 153 5.26 -2.88 0.36
CA LYS A 153 4.31 -1.93 -0.21
C LYS A 153 3.02 -1.93 0.60
N TYR A 154 2.39 -0.78 0.72
CA TYR A 154 1.15 -0.62 1.46
C TYR A 154 0.16 0.23 0.71
N ILE A 155 -1.08 0.26 1.21
CA ILE A 155 -2.17 0.98 0.57
C ILE A 155 -2.59 2.17 1.44
N LYS A 156 -3.06 1.88 2.67
CA LYS A 156 -3.46 2.90 3.65
C LYS A 156 -2.31 3.20 4.61
N CYS A 157 -1.95 2.19 5.40
CA CYS A 157 -0.87 2.16 6.38
C CYS A 157 -0.30 0.73 6.41
N ILE A 158 0.81 0.55 7.12
CA ILE A 158 1.46 -0.73 7.39
C ILE A 158 2.43 -0.56 8.56
N GLY A 159 2.48 -1.59 9.41
CA GLY A 159 3.57 -1.82 10.34
C GLY A 159 4.52 -2.89 9.82
N HIS A 160 5.68 -2.50 9.28
CA HIS A 160 6.71 -3.41 8.75
C HIS A 160 7.78 -3.71 9.81
N ILE A 161 8.23 -4.96 9.88
CA ILE A 161 9.20 -5.44 10.89
C ILE A 161 10.28 -6.32 10.26
N VAL A 162 11.53 -6.12 10.67
CA VAL A 162 12.69 -6.97 10.37
C VAL A 162 13.37 -7.37 11.68
N VAL A 163 13.76 -8.64 11.80
CA VAL A 163 14.35 -9.21 13.01
C VAL A 163 15.69 -9.86 12.68
N ILE A 164 16.73 -9.42 13.37
CA ILE A 164 18.07 -10.00 13.32
C ILE A 164 18.23 -10.91 14.54
N CYS A 165 18.72 -12.13 14.30
CA CYS A 165 18.99 -13.07 15.37
C CYS A 165 20.12 -12.56 16.27
N GLY A 166 19.84 -12.43 17.57
CA GLY A 166 20.83 -11.93 18.54
C GLY A 166 22.07 -12.81 18.70
N LYS A 167 21.97 -14.09 18.34
CA LYS A 167 23.04 -15.09 18.46
C LYS A 167 23.94 -15.13 17.23
N THR A 168 23.35 -15.06 16.03
CA THR A 168 24.07 -15.24 14.76
C THR A 168 24.39 -13.92 14.06
N GLY A 169 23.65 -12.84 14.35
CA GLY A 169 23.75 -11.57 13.64
C GLY A 169 23.09 -11.57 12.26
N ASN A 170 22.46 -12.68 11.85
CA ASN A 170 21.77 -12.76 10.55
C ASN A 170 20.30 -12.36 10.69
N VAL A 171 19.72 -11.76 9.65
CA VAL A 171 18.27 -11.58 9.57
C VAL A 171 17.59 -12.95 9.59
N LYS A 172 16.68 -13.15 10.55
CA LYS A 172 15.93 -14.40 10.71
C LYS A 172 14.44 -14.28 10.44
N PHE A 173 13.94 -13.06 10.31
CA PHE A 173 12.56 -12.78 9.91
C PHE A 173 12.43 -11.38 9.33
N TYR A 174 11.55 -11.22 8.37
CA TYR A 174 11.02 -9.92 7.95
C TYR A 174 9.58 -10.07 7.51
N GLN A 175 8.77 -9.05 7.71
CA GLN A 175 7.40 -9.06 7.24
C GLN A 175 7.35 -8.90 5.71
N SER A 176 6.41 -9.59 5.07
CA SER A 176 6.24 -9.56 3.62
C SER A 176 4.75 -9.52 3.27
N ALA A 177 4.43 -9.26 2.00
CA ALA A 177 3.07 -9.44 1.50
C ALA A 177 2.47 -10.79 1.95
N GLY A 178 1.21 -10.76 2.39
CA GLY A 178 0.51 -11.93 2.93
C GLY A 178 0.57 -12.11 4.43
N TYR A 179 1.21 -11.20 5.17
CA TYR A 179 1.32 -11.28 6.63
C TYR A 179 -0.03 -11.47 7.35
N THR A 180 -1.11 -10.81 6.90
CA THR A 180 -2.45 -10.95 7.50
C THR A 180 -2.95 -12.40 7.43
N SER A 181 -2.80 -13.05 6.26
CA SER A 181 -3.20 -14.45 6.06
C SER A 181 -2.33 -15.42 6.85
N ARG A 182 -1.05 -15.08 7.05
CA ARG A 182 -0.09 -15.87 7.84
C ARG A 182 -0.16 -15.58 9.34
N ARG A 183 -0.98 -14.60 9.76
CA ARG A 183 -1.06 -14.08 11.13
C ARG A 183 0.27 -13.54 11.65
N GLU A 184 1.08 -12.99 10.74
CA GLU A 184 2.39 -12.40 10.98
C GLU A 184 2.27 -10.87 11.19
N ASP A 185 1.20 -10.44 11.86
CA ASP A 185 0.99 -9.04 12.23
C ASP A 185 2.14 -8.56 13.13
N LEU A 186 2.57 -7.31 12.96
CA LEU A 186 3.76 -6.77 13.65
C LEU A 186 3.73 -7.03 15.15
N LYS A 187 2.64 -6.63 15.84
CA LYS A 187 2.48 -6.84 17.29
C LYS A 187 2.59 -8.31 17.67
N LYS A 188 1.96 -9.21 16.91
CA LYS A 188 1.99 -10.65 17.19
C LYS A 188 3.40 -11.20 17.10
N ILE A 189 4.14 -10.83 16.06
CA ILE A 189 5.55 -11.22 15.89
C ILE A 189 6.41 -10.66 17.02
N LEU A 190 6.23 -9.37 17.35
CA LEU A 190 6.95 -8.71 18.44
C LEU A 190 6.69 -9.40 19.79
N CYS A 191 5.47 -9.85 20.05
CA CYS A 191 5.09 -10.61 21.24
C CYS A 191 5.45 -12.12 21.16
N GLY A 192 6.27 -12.53 20.19
CA GLY A 192 6.82 -13.89 20.11
C GLY A 192 5.89 -14.92 19.45
N SER A 193 4.91 -14.50 18.65
CA SER A 193 4.12 -15.43 17.84
C SER A 193 4.99 -16.18 16.83
N TYR A 194 4.54 -17.38 16.47
CA TYR A 194 5.25 -18.23 15.51
C TYR A 194 5.09 -17.69 14.08
N TYR A 195 6.19 -17.60 13.34
CA TYR A 195 6.22 -17.30 11.91
C TYR A 195 6.69 -18.50 11.09
N LYS A 196 6.25 -18.57 9.83
CA LYS A 196 6.59 -19.68 8.92
C LYS A 196 7.88 -19.38 8.16
N SER A 197 8.49 -20.43 7.59
CA SER A 197 9.66 -20.28 6.72
C SER A 197 9.32 -19.52 5.44
N LYS A 198 10.32 -18.80 4.88
CA LYS A 198 10.28 -18.11 3.60
C LYS A 198 11.44 -18.60 2.72
N GLY A 199 11.26 -18.65 1.41
CA GLY A 199 12.36 -18.85 0.46
C GLY A 199 12.54 -20.24 -0.15
N ASP A 200 11.74 -21.25 0.20
CA ASP A 200 11.87 -22.61 -0.38
C ASP A 200 10.84 -22.87 -1.50
N TYR A 201 10.67 -21.88 -2.39
CA TYR A 201 9.74 -21.96 -3.52
C TYR A 201 10.53 -22.00 -4.83
N ASN A 202 11.08 -23.17 -5.12
CA ASN A 202 11.79 -23.43 -6.37
C ASN A 202 10.84 -23.16 -7.56
N SER A 203 11.28 -22.34 -8.52
CA SER A 203 10.47 -21.84 -9.63
C SER A 203 9.94 -22.94 -10.58
N ASP A 204 10.50 -24.15 -10.48
CA ASP A 204 10.15 -25.33 -11.28
C ASP A 204 9.25 -26.33 -10.54
N THR A 205 8.61 -25.93 -9.44
CA THR A 205 7.72 -26.86 -8.71
C THR A 205 6.54 -27.25 -9.61
N LYS A 206 6.61 -28.46 -10.16
CA LYS A 206 5.51 -29.06 -10.93
C LYS A 206 4.34 -29.34 -9.99
N ILE A 207 3.40 -28.40 -9.95
CA ILE A 207 2.17 -28.44 -9.13
C ILE A 207 1.02 -29.16 -9.81
N GLU A 208 1.07 -29.27 -11.14
CA GLU A 208 0.04 -29.93 -11.93
C GLU A 208 0.02 -31.42 -11.60
N GLY A 209 -1.18 -31.97 -11.41
CA GLY A 209 -1.40 -33.34 -10.96
C GLY A 209 -1.36 -33.53 -9.44
N ARG A 210 -1.03 -32.51 -8.65
CA ARG A 210 -1.12 -32.57 -7.18
C ARG A 210 -2.51 -32.17 -6.69
N ASN A 211 -2.89 -32.63 -5.50
CA ASN A 211 -4.10 -32.12 -4.86
C ASN A 211 -3.88 -30.70 -4.35
N ILE A 212 -4.82 -29.80 -4.61
CA ILE A 212 -4.73 -28.38 -4.22
C ILE A 212 -4.58 -28.19 -2.70
N PHE A 213 -5.11 -29.11 -1.89
CA PHE A 213 -5.01 -29.04 -0.43
C PHE A 213 -3.64 -29.47 0.11
N GLU A 214 -2.80 -30.14 -0.68
CA GLU A 214 -1.40 -30.40 -0.31
C GLU A 214 -0.58 -29.10 -0.30
N LEU A 215 -0.93 -28.16 -1.18
CA LEU A 215 -0.28 -26.85 -1.27
C LEU A 215 -0.97 -25.81 -0.38
N TYR A 216 -2.31 -25.89 -0.28
CA TYR A 216 -3.14 -24.94 0.45
C TYR A 216 -4.08 -25.67 1.42
N PRO A 217 -3.64 -25.94 2.66
CA PRO A 217 -4.46 -26.61 3.66
C PRO A 217 -5.81 -25.92 3.89
N ALA A 218 -6.88 -26.71 4.00
CA ALA A 218 -8.26 -26.23 4.04
C ALA A 218 -8.55 -25.35 5.27
N GLU A 219 -7.86 -25.60 6.39
CA GLU A 219 -8.05 -24.90 7.66
C GLU A 219 -7.66 -23.42 7.58
N THR A 220 -6.74 -23.08 6.67
CA THR A 220 -6.20 -21.73 6.54
C THR A 220 -6.59 -21.02 5.23
N ASN A 221 -7.19 -21.74 4.27
CA ASN A 221 -7.43 -21.23 2.92
C ASN A 221 -8.90 -21.35 2.49
N SER A 222 -9.77 -20.54 3.09
CA SER A 222 -11.22 -20.56 2.81
C SER A 222 -11.58 -20.33 1.34
N HIS A 223 -10.79 -19.54 0.61
CA HIS A 223 -10.98 -19.29 -0.82
C HIS A 223 -10.67 -20.52 -1.69
N ILE A 224 -9.77 -21.41 -1.24
CA ILE A 224 -9.47 -22.69 -1.89
C ILE A 224 -10.58 -23.70 -1.60
N VAL A 225 -11.15 -23.69 -0.39
CA VAL A 225 -12.33 -24.49 -0.06
C VAL A 225 -13.50 -24.10 -0.96
N GLU A 226 -13.81 -22.81 -1.10
CA GLU A 226 -14.86 -22.31 -2.00
C GLU A 226 -14.60 -22.71 -3.46
N PHE A 227 -13.33 -22.70 -3.89
CA PHE A 227 -12.93 -23.14 -5.23
C PHE A 227 -13.20 -24.64 -5.45
N PHE A 228 -12.82 -25.48 -4.50
CA PHE A 228 -13.08 -26.92 -4.52
C PHE A 228 -14.58 -27.25 -4.43
N ASP A 229 -15.34 -26.51 -3.62
CA ASP A 229 -16.78 -26.66 -3.52
C ASP A 229 -17.47 -26.30 -4.84
N ALA A 230 -16.99 -25.28 -5.56
CA ALA A 230 -17.52 -24.97 -6.89
C ALA A 230 -17.26 -26.11 -7.89
N ALA A 231 -16.06 -26.71 -7.86
CA ALA A 231 -15.73 -27.88 -8.67
C ALA A 231 -16.63 -29.09 -8.38
N ASN A 232 -17.25 -29.14 -7.20
CA ASN A 232 -18.19 -30.17 -6.75
C ASN A 232 -19.66 -29.72 -6.74
N ASN A 233 -19.98 -28.60 -7.40
CA ASN A 233 -21.32 -28.01 -7.43
C ASN A 233 -21.92 -27.63 -6.07
N ARG A 234 -21.08 -27.48 -5.04
CA ARG A 234 -21.46 -27.08 -3.68
C ARG A 234 -21.33 -25.57 -3.43
N ALA A 235 -20.67 -24.84 -4.33
CA ALA A 235 -20.62 -23.39 -4.34
C ALA A 235 -21.09 -22.79 -5.68
N PRO A 236 -21.65 -21.56 -5.68
CA PRO A 236 -22.04 -20.86 -6.89
C PRO A 236 -20.81 -20.32 -7.65
N GLU A 237 -20.97 -20.10 -8.95
CA GLU A 237 -20.03 -19.31 -9.73
C GLU A 237 -20.14 -17.83 -9.35
N TYR A 238 -19.06 -17.08 -9.56
CA TYR A 238 -19.07 -15.63 -9.38
C TYR A 238 -18.12 -14.95 -10.35
N SER A 239 -18.36 -13.67 -10.59
CA SER A 239 -17.55 -12.84 -11.45
C SER A 239 -17.12 -11.58 -10.70
N LYS A 240 -15.85 -11.19 -10.86
CA LYS A 240 -15.29 -9.93 -10.36
C LYS A 240 -15.47 -9.69 -8.85
N LYS A 241 -15.40 -10.75 -8.03
CA LYS A 241 -15.49 -10.65 -6.58
C LYS A 241 -14.12 -10.25 -6.01
N LEU A 242 -14.10 -9.26 -5.14
CA LEU A 242 -12.87 -8.81 -4.47
C LEU A 242 -12.48 -9.79 -3.36
N LYS A 243 -11.22 -10.22 -3.35
CA LYS A 243 -10.65 -11.13 -2.35
C LYS A 243 -9.20 -10.77 -2.06
N ILE A 244 -8.71 -11.13 -0.88
CA ILE A 244 -7.29 -11.04 -0.55
C ILE A 244 -6.72 -12.45 -0.61
N ILE A 245 -5.74 -12.66 -1.49
CA ILE A 245 -5.03 -13.95 -1.65
C ILE A 245 -3.56 -13.67 -1.36
N ASN A 246 -3.01 -14.32 -0.33
CA ASN A 246 -1.64 -14.06 0.14
C ASN A 246 -1.32 -12.57 0.34
N GLY A 247 -2.29 -11.80 0.85
CA GLY A 247 -2.13 -10.35 1.11
C GLY A 247 -2.15 -9.47 -0.14
N ILE A 248 -2.30 -10.06 -1.33
CA ILE A 248 -2.50 -9.31 -2.56
C ILE A 248 -4.01 -9.07 -2.71
N PRO A 249 -4.46 -7.81 -2.87
CA PRO A 249 -5.83 -7.53 -3.24
C PRO A 249 -6.07 -8.00 -4.67
N THR A 250 -7.07 -8.86 -4.84
CA THR A 250 -7.35 -9.53 -6.11
C THR A 250 -8.81 -9.39 -6.52
N ARG A 251 -9.04 -9.33 -7.82
CA ARG A 251 -10.35 -9.50 -8.44
C ARG A 251 -10.46 -10.92 -8.96
N CYS A 252 -11.30 -11.72 -8.32
CA CYS A 252 -11.48 -13.13 -8.61
C CYS A 252 -12.76 -13.40 -9.39
N SER A 253 -12.69 -14.32 -10.35
CA SER A 253 -13.84 -14.90 -11.04
C SER A 253 -13.73 -16.42 -11.02
N LEU A 254 -14.81 -17.10 -10.64
CA LEU A 254 -14.86 -18.54 -10.48
C LEU A 254 -15.93 -19.12 -11.40
N LYS A 255 -15.50 -20.02 -12.29
CA LYS A 255 -16.38 -20.70 -13.26
C LYS A 255 -16.22 -22.21 -13.17
N LYS A 256 -17.30 -22.96 -13.32
CA LYS A 256 -17.27 -24.41 -13.47
C LYS A 256 -16.97 -24.74 -14.94
N TYR A 257 -16.35 -25.89 -15.18
CA TYR A 257 -16.21 -26.42 -16.53
C TYR A 257 -16.78 -27.83 -16.61
N PHE A 258 -17.29 -28.16 -17.80
CA PHE A 258 -18.13 -29.31 -18.04
C PHE A 258 -17.54 -30.18 -19.14
N GLU A 259 -17.84 -31.47 -19.06
CA GLU A 259 -17.65 -32.42 -20.17
C GLU A 259 -19.02 -33.07 -20.42
N GLY A 260 -19.67 -32.66 -21.51
CA GLY A 260 -21.10 -32.90 -21.69
C GLY A 260 -21.92 -32.18 -20.62
N GLU A 261 -22.86 -32.90 -19.99
CA GLU A 261 -23.70 -32.37 -18.90
C GLU A 261 -23.05 -32.49 -17.51
N LYS A 262 -21.90 -33.16 -17.39
CA LYS A 262 -21.24 -33.42 -16.12
C LYS A 262 -20.22 -32.34 -15.80
N ILE A 263 -20.28 -31.79 -14.58
CA ILE A 263 -19.24 -30.90 -14.05
C ILE A 263 -17.93 -31.70 -13.91
N LYS A 264 -16.87 -31.25 -14.56
CA LYS A 264 -15.53 -31.85 -14.51
C LYS A 264 -14.63 -31.14 -13.51
N GLY A 265 -14.90 -29.87 -13.19
CA GLY A 265 -14.12 -29.10 -12.25
C GLY A 265 -14.44 -27.61 -12.26
N ALA A 266 -13.50 -26.80 -11.81
CA ALA A 266 -13.60 -25.34 -11.80
C ALA A 266 -12.32 -24.64 -12.26
N ILE A 267 -12.47 -23.40 -12.72
CA ILE A 267 -11.43 -22.46 -13.11
C ILE A 267 -11.57 -21.21 -12.26
N LEU A 268 -10.48 -20.80 -11.63
CA LEU A 268 -10.34 -19.56 -10.89
C LEU A 268 -9.44 -18.61 -11.70
N ILE A 269 -9.98 -17.44 -12.03
CA ILE A 269 -9.30 -16.34 -12.71
C ILE A 269 -9.08 -15.24 -11.69
N ILE A 270 -7.85 -14.74 -11.59
CA ILE A 270 -7.40 -13.85 -10.53
C ILE A 270 -6.60 -12.73 -11.14
N GLU A 271 -6.99 -11.50 -10.85
CA GLU A 271 -6.27 -10.32 -11.32
C GLU A 271 -5.77 -9.55 -10.10
N ASP A 272 -4.48 -9.21 -10.10
CA ASP A 272 -3.90 -8.30 -9.13
C ASP A 272 -4.46 -6.89 -9.39
N ILE A 273 -5.12 -6.33 -8.38
CA ILE A 273 -5.73 -5.00 -8.46
C ILE A 273 -5.05 -4.00 -7.51
N THR A 274 -3.83 -4.29 -7.07
CA THR A 274 -3.07 -3.43 -6.15
C THR A 274 -2.93 -2.02 -6.72
N GLU A 275 -2.53 -1.89 -7.99
CA GLU A 275 -2.41 -0.57 -8.65
C GLU A 275 -3.75 0.16 -8.72
N LEU A 276 -4.83 -0.54 -9.10
CA LEU A 276 -6.18 0.04 -9.15
C LEU A 276 -6.64 0.52 -7.77
N GLN A 277 -6.38 -0.27 -6.71
CA GLN A 277 -6.71 0.13 -5.35
C GLN A 277 -5.87 1.33 -4.89
N ASN A 278 -4.58 1.35 -5.19
CA ASN A 278 -3.70 2.49 -4.88
C ASN A 278 -4.20 3.78 -5.52
N VAL A 279 -4.58 3.73 -6.80
CA VAL A 279 -5.15 4.89 -7.50
C VAL A 279 -6.48 5.33 -6.89
N MET A 280 -7.35 4.40 -6.50
CA MET A 280 -8.62 4.72 -5.83
C MET A 280 -8.40 5.41 -4.47
N ILE A 281 -7.40 4.96 -3.72
CA ILE A 281 -7.12 5.48 -2.38
C ILE A 281 -6.34 6.79 -2.44
N GLU A 282 -5.46 6.98 -3.42
CA GLU A 282 -4.86 8.28 -3.71
C GLU A 282 -5.96 9.31 -4.04
N LYS A 283 -6.96 8.91 -4.83
CA LYS A 283 -8.12 9.75 -5.13
C LYS A 283 -8.93 10.10 -3.88
N GLU A 284 -9.20 9.14 -2.99
CA GLU A 284 -9.89 9.39 -1.72
C GLU A 284 -9.08 10.30 -0.80
N TYR A 285 -7.78 10.05 -0.63
CA TYR A 285 -6.89 10.89 0.15
C TYR A 285 -6.82 12.32 -0.40
N PHE A 286 -6.71 12.47 -1.72
CA PHE A 286 -6.74 13.79 -2.36
C PHE A 286 -8.10 14.46 -2.14
N GLN A 287 -9.21 13.72 -2.19
CA GLN A 287 -10.54 14.25 -1.89
C GLN A 287 -10.68 14.65 -0.41
N GLU A 288 -10.14 13.91 0.54
CA GLU A 288 -10.14 14.24 1.97
C GLU A 288 -9.21 15.41 2.30
N ALA A 289 -8.02 15.47 1.69
CA ALA A 289 -7.12 16.61 1.78
C ALA A 289 -7.77 17.88 1.21
N LEU A 290 -8.51 17.75 0.11
CA LEU A 290 -9.33 18.85 -0.42
C LEU A 290 -10.46 19.24 0.53
N ASN A 291 -11.17 18.27 1.12
CA ASN A 291 -12.28 18.53 2.05
C ASN A 291 -11.80 19.18 3.36
N SER A 292 -10.65 18.78 3.90
CA SER A 292 -10.04 19.39 5.10
C SER A 292 -9.41 20.75 4.81
N ALA A 293 -8.79 20.94 3.65
CA ALA A 293 -8.32 22.24 3.18
C ALA A 293 -9.47 23.20 2.83
N SER A 294 -10.69 22.69 2.55
CA SER A 294 -11.87 23.50 2.23
C SER A 294 -12.30 24.45 3.36
N LEU A 295 -11.86 24.22 4.60
CA LEU A 295 -12.26 25.05 5.75
C LEU A 295 -11.34 26.26 6.01
N SER A 296 -10.10 26.28 5.54
CA SER A 296 -9.16 27.38 5.84
C SER A 296 -9.08 28.45 4.74
N ILE A 297 -9.34 28.09 3.48
CA ILE A 297 -9.08 28.93 2.30
C ILE A 297 -10.14 30.03 2.12
N LEU A 298 -11.34 29.83 2.66
CA LEU A 298 -12.52 30.63 2.35
C LEU A 298 -13.22 31.24 3.57
N LYS A 299 -12.50 31.46 4.68
CA LYS A 299 -13.06 32.23 5.82
C LYS A 299 -13.70 33.57 5.42
N ASN A 300 -13.31 34.11 4.25
CA ASN A 300 -13.78 35.38 3.75
C ASN A 300 -14.86 35.28 2.65
N ILE A 301 -15.10 34.11 2.05
CA ILE A 301 -16.18 33.95 1.06
C ILE A 301 -17.38 33.32 1.77
N THR A 302 -18.58 33.86 1.58
CA THR A 302 -19.81 33.25 2.11
C THR A 302 -20.50 32.50 0.97
N TRP A 303 -20.70 31.20 1.11
CA TRP A 303 -21.45 30.39 0.14
C TRP A 303 -22.30 29.33 0.85
N LYS A 304 -23.38 28.88 0.20
CA LYS A 304 -24.29 27.85 0.75
C LYS A 304 -24.76 26.81 -0.27
N SER A 305 -24.56 27.03 -1.57
CA SER A 305 -25.04 26.11 -2.61
C SER A 305 -24.01 25.04 -2.96
N GLU A 306 -24.50 23.86 -3.31
CA GLU A 306 -23.69 22.74 -3.81
C GLU A 306 -22.94 23.11 -5.11
N SER A 307 -23.52 23.97 -5.94
CA SER A 307 -22.87 24.49 -7.14
C SER A 307 -21.61 25.31 -6.80
N MET A 308 -21.68 26.15 -5.77
CA MET A 308 -20.53 26.91 -5.29
C MET A 308 -19.50 26.01 -4.61
N GLU A 309 -19.92 24.93 -3.95
CA GLU A 309 -18.99 23.94 -3.39
C GLU A 309 -18.09 23.32 -4.48
N LYS A 310 -18.63 23.05 -5.66
CA LYS A 310 -17.85 22.54 -6.81
C LYS A 310 -16.85 23.58 -7.32
N VAL A 311 -17.27 24.84 -7.45
CA VAL A 311 -16.40 25.96 -7.83
C VAL A 311 -15.24 26.11 -6.84
N VAL A 312 -15.55 26.05 -5.55
CA VAL A 312 -14.58 26.09 -4.45
C VAL A 312 -13.57 24.94 -4.57
N LYS A 313 -14.03 23.71 -4.74
CA LYS A 313 -13.16 22.54 -4.90
C LYS A 313 -12.22 22.69 -6.11
N HIS A 314 -12.70 23.27 -7.21
CA HIS A 314 -11.87 23.54 -8.38
C HIS A 314 -10.82 24.62 -8.11
N ALA A 315 -11.19 25.69 -7.41
CA ALA A 315 -10.26 26.76 -7.02
C ALA A 315 -9.12 26.23 -6.13
N ILE A 316 -9.43 25.35 -5.16
CA ILE A 316 -8.41 24.72 -4.30
C ILE A 316 -7.49 23.81 -5.11
N LYS A 317 -8.01 23.02 -6.06
CA LYS A 317 -7.14 22.22 -6.93
C LYS A 317 -6.22 23.12 -7.77
N ALA A 318 -6.76 24.20 -8.31
CA ALA A 318 -6.03 25.13 -9.13
C ALA A 318 -4.89 25.82 -8.36
N SER A 319 -5.12 26.22 -7.09
CA SER A 319 -4.11 26.87 -6.24
C SER A 319 -2.86 26.02 -6.00
N LYS A 320 -2.99 24.68 -6.01
CA LYS A 320 -1.86 23.75 -5.82
C LYS A 320 -1.04 23.50 -7.08
N THR A 321 -1.42 24.10 -8.21
CA THR A 321 -0.72 23.94 -9.49
C THR A 321 -0.12 25.26 -9.96
N ASN A 322 0.78 25.18 -10.95
CA ASN A 322 1.36 26.35 -11.62
C ASN A 322 0.63 26.71 -12.94
N SER A 323 -0.56 26.14 -13.17
CA SER A 323 -1.32 26.33 -14.41
C SER A 323 -2.05 27.67 -14.45
N THR A 324 -2.26 28.22 -15.65
CA THR A 324 -3.12 29.40 -15.86
C THR A 324 -4.58 29.05 -15.55
N VAL A 325 -5.26 29.91 -14.79
CA VAL A 325 -6.65 29.69 -14.37
C VAL A 325 -7.57 30.71 -15.05
N LEU A 326 -8.61 30.21 -15.72
CA LEU A 326 -9.68 31.03 -16.29
C LEU A 326 -10.92 30.96 -15.40
N ILE A 327 -11.36 32.12 -14.87
CA ILE A 327 -12.56 32.22 -14.02
C ILE A 327 -13.68 32.86 -14.84
N LEU A 328 -14.74 32.09 -15.09
CA LEU A 328 -15.92 32.54 -15.84
C LEU A 328 -17.11 32.80 -14.91
N GLY A 329 -17.95 33.76 -15.28
CA GLY A 329 -19.17 34.11 -14.56
C GLY A 329 -19.65 35.53 -14.87
N GLU A 330 -20.91 35.79 -14.59
CA GLU A 330 -21.56 37.09 -14.81
C GLU A 330 -20.91 38.22 -13.99
N SER A 331 -21.21 39.47 -14.33
CA SER A 331 -20.71 40.62 -13.57
C SER A 331 -21.20 40.57 -12.12
N GLY A 332 -20.34 40.94 -11.16
CA GLY A 332 -20.69 40.96 -9.74
C GLY A 332 -20.69 39.62 -8.99
N THR A 333 -20.37 38.48 -9.63
CA THR A 333 -20.38 37.15 -8.99
C THR A 333 -19.16 36.82 -8.12
N GLY A 334 -18.29 37.80 -7.85
CA GLY A 334 -17.14 37.61 -6.94
C GLY A 334 -15.89 36.98 -7.57
N LYS A 335 -15.74 36.99 -8.90
CA LYS A 335 -14.59 36.40 -9.62
C LYS A 335 -13.23 36.88 -9.10
N SER A 336 -13.07 38.17 -8.83
CA SER A 336 -11.81 38.74 -8.32
C SER A 336 -11.48 38.24 -6.92
N MET A 337 -12.48 38.06 -6.08
CA MET A 337 -12.33 37.52 -4.73
C MET A 337 -11.88 36.06 -4.77
N LEU A 338 -12.45 35.28 -5.70
CA LEU A 338 -12.03 33.89 -5.92
C LEU A 338 -10.56 33.81 -6.40
N ALA A 339 -10.15 34.69 -7.31
CA ALA A 339 -8.76 34.76 -7.77
C ALA A 339 -7.77 35.07 -6.63
N GLU A 340 -8.13 36.00 -5.74
CA GLU A 340 -7.33 36.35 -4.57
C GLU A 340 -7.20 35.16 -3.59
N CYS A 341 -8.30 34.42 -3.38
CA CYS A 341 -8.29 33.20 -2.57
C CYS A 341 -7.36 32.12 -3.16
N ILE A 342 -7.39 31.92 -4.48
CA ILE A 342 -6.48 30.98 -5.18
C ILE A 342 -5.02 31.39 -4.94
N HIS A 343 -4.69 32.68 -5.06
CA HIS A 343 -3.34 33.18 -4.80
C HIS A 343 -2.88 32.92 -3.36
N LYS A 344 -3.72 33.26 -2.38
CA LYS A 344 -3.42 33.11 -0.93
C LYS A 344 -3.18 31.65 -0.51
N ASP A 345 -3.77 30.69 -1.21
CA ASP A 345 -3.61 29.25 -0.94
C ASP A 345 -2.53 28.57 -1.81
N SER A 346 -1.99 29.29 -2.79
CA SER A 346 -0.94 28.76 -3.67
C SER A 346 0.44 28.73 -3.00
N SER A 347 1.38 28.05 -3.64
CA SER A 347 2.81 28.14 -3.27
C SER A 347 3.39 29.56 -3.43
N ARG A 348 2.69 30.45 -4.14
CA ARG A 348 3.08 31.84 -4.43
C ARG A 348 2.44 32.87 -3.50
N LYS A 349 1.74 32.43 -2.44
CA LYS A 349 1.02 33.31 -1.49
C LYS A 349 1.84 34.45 -0.89
N ASN A 350 3.15 34.30 -0.77
CA ASN A 350 4.06 35.32 -0.25
C ASN A 350 4.53 36.32 -1.32
N GLY A 351 4.21 36.08 -2.59
CA GLY A 351 4.50 36.99 -3.70
C GLY A 351 3.40 38.02 -3.91
N PRO A 352 3.68 39.08 -4.71
CA PRO A 352 2.70 40.12 -5.00
C PRO A 352 1.52 39.56 -5.80
N PHE A 353 0.32 40.05 -5.48
CA PHE A 353 -0.90 39.80 -6.25
C PHE A 353 -1.30 41.08 -6.96
N ILE A 354 -1.18 41.10 -8.29
CA ILE A 354 -1.43 42.30 -9.10
C ILE A 354 -2.73 42.09 -9.87
N CYS A 355 -3.73 42.92 -9.58
CA CYS A 355 -5.00 42.95 -10.29
C CYS A 355 -4.97 44.00 -11.40
N VAL A 356 -5.25 43.60 -12.64
CA VAL A 356 -5.36 44.51 -13.77
C VAL A 356 -6.76 44.45 -14.34
N ASN A 357 -7.49 45.57 -14.30
CA ASN A 357 -8.78 45.69 -14.98
C ASN A 357 -8.58 46.16 -16.42
N CYS A 358 -8.50 45.22 -17.36
CA CYS A 358 -8.26 45.51 -18.77
C CYS A 358 -9.35 46.41 -19.39
N ALA A 359 -10.59 46.38 -18.88
CA ALA A 359 -11.67 47.23 -19.37
C ALA A 359 -11.50 48.70 -18.98
N ALA A 360 -10.66 49.00 -17.98
CA ALA A 360 -10.36 50.37 -17.56
C ALA A 360 -9.14 50.97 -18.29
N ILE A 361 -8.43 50.18 -19.11
CA ILE A 361 -7.24 50.61 -19.83
C ILE A 361 -7.62 50.93 -21.29
N PRO A 362 -7.31 52.13 -21.81
CA PRO A 362 -7.49 52.43 -23.22
C PRO A 362 -6.71 51.45 -24.11
N GLN A 363 -7.31 51.00 -25.21
CA GLN A 363 -6.70 50.00 -26.10
C GLN A 363 -5.30 50.41 -26.59
N SER A 364 -5.07 51.70 -26.80
CA SER A 364 -3.78 52.25 -27.22
C SER A 364 -2.68 52.21 -26.17
N LEU A 365 -3.01 51.96 -24.89
CA LEU A 365 -2.06 51.98 -23.76
C LEU A 365 -1.88 50.60 -23.12
N ILE A 366 -2.62 49.58 -23.57
CA ILE A 366 -2.63 48.27 -22.90
C ILE A 366 -1.26 47.57 -22.94
N GLU A 367 -0.54 47.69 -24.05
CA GLU A 367 0.79 47.09 -24.20
C GLU A 367 1.83 47.79 -23.30
N SER A 368 1.85 49.12 -23.30
CA SER A 368 2.79 49.90 -22.48
C SER A 368 2.55 49.74 -20.98
N GLU A 369 1.29 49.57 -20.55
CA GLU A 369 0.95 49.36 -19.14
C GLU A 369 1.27 47.93 -18.66
N LEU A 370 1.15 46.92 -19.53
CA LEU A 370 1.43 45.53 -19.18
C LEU A 370 2.91 45.15 -19.29
N PHE A 371 3.64 45.74 -20.23
CA PHE A 371 5.02 45.34 -20.56
C PHE A 371 6.07 46.43 -20.29
N GLY A 372 5.65 47.66 -19.98
CA GLY A 372 6.54 48.80 -19.79
C GLY A 372 6.87 49.55 -21.09
N TYR A 373 7.62 50.64 -20.96
CA TYR A 373 8.13 51.46 -22.06
C TYR A 373 9.50 51.00 -22.56
#